data_AF-A0A0U3TIG7-F1
#
_entry.id   AF-A0A0U3TIG7-F1
#
_cell.length_a   1.000
_cell.length_b   1.000
_cell.length_c   1.000
_cell.angle_alpha   90.00
_cell.angle_beta   90.00
_cell.angle_gamma   90.00
#
_symmetry.space_group_name_H-M   'P 1'
#
loop_
_entity.id
_entity.type
_entity.pdbx_description
1 polymer ?
#
loop_
_entity_poly.entity_id
_entity_poly.type
_entity_poly.pdbx_seq_one_letter_code
_entity_poly.pdbx_strand_id
1 'polypeptide(L)'
;MNKSTRKRVRRKWLKRKQREQRIDLRIMRGIFFGALIGILFFGFFGVRGLWHSWHQMMYWQKTEGVIVDYIERTRWKTKSDGDYSCENDVCYFGSERVTRIPIVEYHSADGQLRRVKTSANSWLVSVQRGNHVTLYYDPQHPENARMLSFSGELVMLAGLLLLIVFLVRVMRATRHSISAPNPDSKASL
;
A
#
# COMPACT_ATOMS: atom_id res chain seq x y z
N MET A 1 -54.83 -29.71 -24.90
CA MET A 1 -53.41 -30.12 -24.74
C MET A 1 -53.32 -31.31 -23.77
N ASN A 2 -52.76 -32.44 -24.21
CA ASN A 2 -52.78 -33.72 -23.47
C ASN A 2 -51.96 -33.64 -22.16
N LYS A 3 -52.45 -34.26 -21.07
CA LYS A 3 -51.77 -34.31 -19.76
C LYS A 3 -50.36 -34.92 -19.86
N SER A 4 -50.15 -35.86 -20.77
CA SER A 4 -48.84 -36.48 -21.03
C SER A 4 -47.81 -35.48 -21.59
N THR A 5 -48.23 -34.58 -22.47
CA THR A 5 -47.38 -33.55 -23.08
C THR A 5 -46.93 -32.53 -22.03
N ARG A 6 -47.84 -32.09 -21.14
CA ARG A 6 -47.51 -31.18 -20.03
C ARG A 6 -46.46 -31.79 -19.08
N LYS A 7 -46.58 -33.08 -18.73
CA LYS A 7 -45.57 -33.76 -17.89
C LYS A 7 -44.19 -33.84 -18.57
N ARG A 8 -44.12 -34.10 -19.88
CA ARG A 8 -42.84 -34.13 -20.63
C ARG A 8 -42.16 -32.77 -20.66
N VAL A 9 -42.92 -31.70 -20.93
CA VAL A 9 -42.38 -30.33 -20.96
C VAL A 9 -41.86 -29.91 -19.58
N ARG A 10 -42.63 -30.17 -18.52
CA ARG A 10 -42.22 -29.88 -17.13
C ARG A 10 -40.93 -30.61 -16.74
N ARG A 11 -40.79 -31.89 -17.10
CA ARG A 11 -39.55 -32.66 -16.84
C ARG A 11 -38.35 -32.11 -17.60
N LYS A 12 -38.51 -31.72 -18.88
CA LYS A 12 -37.41 -31.12 -19.66
C LYS A 12 -36.98 -29.76 -19.08
N TRP A 13 -37.95 -28.94 -18.68
CA TRP A 13 -37.68 -27.64 -18.06
C TRP A 13 -36.94 -27.78 -16.72
N LEU A 14 -37.39 -28.68 -15.84
CA LEU A 14 -36.70 -28.99 -14.57
C LEU A 14 -35.26 -29.47 -14.78
N LYS A 15 -35.03 -30.33 -15.78
CA LYS A 15 -33.67 -30.80 -16.12
C LYS A 15 -32.77 -29.68 -16.65
N ARG A 16 -33.30 -28.71 -17.40
CA ARG A 16 -32.53 -27.53 -17.84
C ARG A 16 -32.18 -26.65 -16.63
N LYS A 17 -33.14 -26.34 -15.77
CA LYS A 17 -32.93 -25.52 -14.57
C LYS A 17 -31.91 -26.13 -13.60
N GLN A 18 -31.94 -27.45 -13.39
CA GLN A 18 -30.92 -28.16 -12.60
C GLN A 18 -29.52 -28.21 -13.25
N ARG A 19 -29.42 -28.08 -14.57
CA ARG A 19 -28.11 -27.98 -15.25
C ARG A 19 -27.54 -26.57 -15.12
N GLU A 20 -28.37 -25.54 -15.29
CA GLU A 20 -27.99 -24.14 -15.08
C GLU A 20 -27.47 -23.92 -13.65
N GLN A 21 -28.23 -24.34 -12.62
CA GLN A 21 -27.78 -24.22 -11.22
C GLN A 21 -26.45 -24.93 -10.92
N ARG A 22 -26.16 -26.05 -11.60
CA ARG A 22 -24.88 -26.77 -11.39
C ARG A 22 -23.69 -26.10 -12.06
N ILE A 23 -23.91 -25.36 -13.14
CA ILE A 23 -22.86 -24.60 -13.83
C ILE A 23 -22.50 -23.39 -12.96
N ASP A 24 -23.50 -22.66 -12.47
CA ASP A 24 -23.29 -21.51 -11.57
C ASP A 24 -22.51 -21.90 -10.32
N LEU A 25 -22.83 -23.04 -9.70
CA LEU A 25 -22.14 -23.48 -8.49
C LEU A 25 -20.64 -23.79 -8.71
N ARG A 26 -20.26 -24.33 -9.87
CA ARG A 26 -18.85 -24.61 -10.18
C ARG A 26 -18.07 -23.33 -10.44
N ILE A 27 -18.68 -22.40 -11.18
CA ILE A 27 -18.08 -21.09 -11.47
C ILE A 27 -17.88 -20.32 -10.16
N MET A 28 -18.90 -20.28 -9.30
CA MET A 28 -18.84 -19.61 -8.00
C MET A 28 -17.78 -20.23 -7.08
N ARG A 29 -17.63 -21.57 -7.06
CA ARG A 29 -16.55 -22.24 -6.33
C ARG A 29 -15.18 -21.84 -6.85
N GLY A 30 -14.99 -21.83 -8.18
CA GLY A 30 -13.71 -21.43 -8.80
C GLY A 30 -13.31 -20.01 -8.42
N ILE A 31 -14.25 -19.05 -8.50
CA ILE A 31 -14.04 -17.66 -8.12
C ILE A 31 -13.69 -17.56 -6.62
N PHE A 32 -14.42 -18.27 -5.76
CA PHE A 32 -14.18 -18.26 -4.33
C PHE A 32 -12.78 -18.80 -3.97
N PHE A 33 -12.39 -19.95 -4.51
CA PHE A 33 -11.06 -20.51 -4.28
C PHE A 33 -9.95 -19.60 -4.82
N GLY A 34 -10.13 -19.02 -6.01
CA GLY A 34 -9.18 -18.07 -6.57
C GLY A 34 -9.00 -16.84 -5.68
N ALA A 35 -10.10 -16.26 -5.18
CA ALA A 35 -10.06 -15.14 -4.25
C ALA A 35 -9.38 -15.50 -2.92
N LEU A 36 -9.68 -16.67 -2.37
CA LEU A 36 -9.07 -17.15 -1.12
C LEU A 36 -7.55 -17.32 -1.26
N ILE A 37 -7.10 -17.96 -2.35
CA ILE A 37 -5.67 -18.14 -2.64
C ILE A 37 -5.00 -16.77 -2.81
N GLY A 38 -5.63 -15.84 -3.53
CA GLY A 38 -5.14 -14.48 -3.67
C GLY A 38 -4.96 -13.79 -2.31
N ILE A 39 -5.98 -13.84 -1.45
CA ILE A 39 -5.93 -13.24 -0.10
C ILE A 39 -4.81 -13.88 0.73
N LEU A 40 -4.68 -15.21 0.71
CA LEU A 40 -3.62 -15.90 1.46
C LEU A 40 -2.23 -15.54 0.94
N PHE A 41 -2.05 -15.46 -0.38
CA PHE A 41 -0.78 -15.06 -1.00
C PHE A 41 -0.42 -13.63 -0.64
N PHE A 42 -1.31 -12.67 -0.91
CA PHE A 42 -1.08 -11.27 -0.56
C PHE A 42 -0.93 -11.05 0.94
N GLY A 43 -1.69 -11.77 1.77
CA GLY A 43 -1.56 -11.76 3.22
C GLY A 43 -0.20 -12.27 3.68
N PHE A 44 0.26 -13.41 3.16
CA PHE A 44 1.56 -13.97 3.52
C PHE A 44 2.73 -13.06 3.13
N PHE A 45 2.76 -12.59 1.88
CA PHE A 45 3.82 -11.69 1.41
C PHE A 45 3.75 -10.33 2.09
N GLY A 46 2.54 -9.80 2.32
CA GLY A 46 2.33 -8.55 3.06
C GLY A 46 2.82 -8.64 4.49
N VAL A 47 2.43 -9.70 5.23
CA VAL A 47 2.88 -9.94 6.60
C VAL A 47 4.38 -10.17 6.65
N ARG A 48 4.97 -10.93 5.73
CA ARG A 48 6.42 -11.14 5.68
C ARG A 48 7.19 -9.85 5.40
N GLY A 49 6.70 -9.02 4.48
CA GLY A 49 7.31 -7.72 4.17
C GLY A 49 7.21 -6.75 5.36
N LEU A 50 6.04 -6.68 5.99
CA LEU A 50 5.83 -5.92 7.22
C LEU A 50 6.72 -6.42 8.36
N TRP A 51 6.83 -7.73 8.55
CA TRP A 51 7.67 -8.35 9.57
C TRP A 51 9.15 -8.01 9.36
N HIS A 52 9.65 -8.10 8.13
CA HIS A 52 11.03 -7.75 7.81
C HIS A 52 11.29 -6.25 8.04
N SER A 53 10.38 -5.38 7.60
CA SER A 53 10.49 -3.94 7.83
C SER A 53 10.40 -3.59 9.32
N TRP A 54 9.51 -4.27 10.06
CA TRP A 54 9.30 -4.03 11.48
C TRP A 54 10.48 -4.52 12.32
N HIS A 55 11.05 -5.69 12.03
CA HIS A 55 12.27 -6.14 12.69
C HIS A 55 13.42 -5.18 12.46
N GLN A 56 13.59 -4.67 11.24
CA GLN A 56 14.61 -3.65 10.99
C GLN A 56 14.34 -2.39 11.84
N MET A 57 13.10 -1.92 11.90
CA MET A 57 12.74 -0.75 12.71
C MET A 57 12.92 -0.96 14.23
N MET A 58 12.63 -2.14 14.78
CA MET A 58 12.68 -2.39 16.23
C MET A 58 14.10 -2.35 16.80
N TYR A 59 15.12 -2.64 15.99
CA TYR A 59 16.52 -2.56 16.40
C TYR A 59 17.15 -1.20 16.10
N TRP A 60 16.47 -0.35 15.32
CA TRP A 60 16.99 0.97 14.99
C TRP A 60 16.76 1.91 16.15
N GLN A 61 17.80 2.62 16.55
CA GLN A 61 17.69 3.66 17.56
C GLN A 61 17.16 4.94 16.94
N LYS A 62 16.24 5.58 17.66
CA LYS A 62 15.72 6.91 17.34
C LYS A 62 16.60 7.95 18.02
N THR A 63 17.05 8.94 17.25
CA THR A 63 17.80 10.09 17.77
C THR A 63 17.36 11.36 17.05
N GLU A 64 17.60 12.51 17.69
CA GLU A 64 17.39 13.81 17.07
C GLU A 64 18.70 14.28 16.44
N GLY A 65 18.59 14.86 15.25
CA GLY A 65 19.70 15.47 14.54
C GLY A 65 19.32 16.87 14.06
N VAL A 66 20.33 17.63 13.67
CA VAL A 66 20.17 18.98 13.11
C VAL A 66 20.75 18.99 11.71
N ILE A 67 20.03 19.60 10.77
CA ILE A 67 20.56 19.75 9.41
C ILE A 67 21.61 20.85 9.41
N VAL A 68 22.85 20.46 9.15
CA VAL A 68 24.00 21.38 9.20
C VAL A 68 24.38 21.91 7.83
N ASP A 69 24.10 21.18 6.75
CA ASP A 69 24.47 21.56 5.38
C ASP A 69 23.69 20.75 4.31
N TYR A 70 23.94 21.03 3.02
CA TYR A 70 23.35 20.33 1.88
C TYR A 70 24.39 20.04 0.80
N ILE A 71 24.25 18.87 0.17
CA ILE A 71 24.91 18.58 -1.09
C ILE A 71 23.92 18.83 -2.21
N GLU A 72 24.25 19.79 -3.06
CA GLU A 72 23.49 20.08 -4.27
C GLU A 72 23.94 19.13 -5.38
N ARG A 73 23.02 18.33 -5.89
CA ARG A 73 23.26 17.45 -7.04
C ARG A 73 22.30 17.81 -8.17
N THR A 74 22.86 18.27 -9.28
CA THR A 74 22.14 18.32 -10.57
C THR A 74 22.28 16.98 -11.29
N ARG A 75 21.40 16.72 -12.26
CA ARG A 75 21.37 15.44 -12.98
C ARG A 75 22.63 15.21 -13.83
N TRP A 76 23.39 16.27 -14.13
CA TRP A 76 24.42 16.21 -15.17
C TRP A 76 25.82 16.72 -14.80
N LYS A 77 26.10 17.39 -13.67
CA LYS A 77 27.48 17.84 -13.31
C LYS A 77 27.65 18.20 -11.83
N THR A 78 28.81 17.89 -11.26
CA THR A 78 29.26 18.43 -9.96
C THR A 78 29.84 19.83 -10.19
N LYS A 79 29.04 20.89 -9.94
CA LYS A 79 29.32 22.35 -9.95
C LYS A 79 30.29 22.96 -10.99
N SER A 80 29.79 23.98 -11.69
CA SER A 80 30.54 25.21 -12.02
C SER A 80 29.71 26.41 -11.55
N ASP A 81 30.33 27.46 -11.03
CA ASP A 81 29.68 28.68 -10.51
C ASP A 81 28.63 29.24 -11.49
N GLY A 82 27.35 29.18 -11.13
CA GLY A 82 26.27 29.76 -11.92
C GLY A 82 25.09 30.16 -11.04
N ASP A 83 24.20 30.99 -11.59
CA ASP A 83 23.08 31.57 -10.84
C ASP A 83 22.03 30.51 -10.48
N TYR A 84 21.75 30.43 -9.18
CA TYR A 84 20.69 29.59 -8.63
C TYR A 84 19.44 30.43 -8.43
N SER A 85 18.28 29.89 -8.81
CA SER A 85 16.98 30.45 -8.46
C SER A 85 16.20 29.42 -7.65
N CYS A 86 15.72 29.79 -6.47
CA CYS A 86 14.87 28.94 -5.66
C CYS A 86 13.47 29.55 -5.59
N GLU A 87 12.48 28.80 -6.06
CA GLU A 87 11.07 29.20 -6.03
C GLU A 87 10.27 28.10 -5.33
N ASN A 88 9.51 28.45 -4.29
CA ASN A 88 8.70 27.51 -3.50
C ASN A 88 9.50 26.29 -3.00
N ASP A 89 10.68 26.55 -2.42
CA ASP A 89 11.65 25.57 -1.94
C ASP A 89 12.20 24.58 -2.98
N VAL A 90 11.88 24.76 -4.26
CA VAL A 90 12.51 24.04 -5.36
C VAL A 90 13.60 24.92 -5.94
N CYS A 91 14.84 24.45 -5.87
CA CYS A 91 15.97 25.15 -6.45
C CYS A 91 16.26 24.66 -7.86
N TYR A 92 16.56 25.61 -8.72
CA TYR A 92 16.91 25.42 -10.12
C TYR A 92 18.30 25.99 -10.39
N PHE A 93 19.03 25.32 -11.27
CA PHE A 93 20.26 25.82 -11.87
C PHE A 93 19.98 26.00 -13.36
N GLY A 94 19.80 27.25 -13.81
CA GLY A 94 19.14 27.53 -15.08
C GLY A 94 17.70 26.98 -15.09
N SER A 95 17.41 26.04 -15.99
CA SER A 95 16.09 25.37 -16.09
C SER A 95 16.08 23.96 -15.47
N GLU A 96 17.17 23.51 -14.85
CA GLU A 96 17.28 22.16 -14.27
C GLU A 96 16.97 22.14 -12.78
N ARG A 97 16.20 21.15 -12.33
CA ARG A 97 15.89 20.94 -10.91
C ARG A 97 17.13 20.44 -10.16
N VAL A 98 17.54 21.17 -9.13
CA VAL A 98 18.62 20.78 -8.21
C VAL A 98 18.03 19.94 -7.09
N THR A 99 18.58 18.74 -6.88
CA THR A 99 18.23 17.93 -5.71
C THR A 99 19.16 18.29 -4.56
N ARG A 100 18.62 18.78 -3.45
CA ARG A 100 19.39 19.00 -2.20
C ARG A 100 19.37 17.71 -1.36
N ILE A 101 20.54 17.19 -1.06
CA ILE A 101 20.73 16.05 -0.15
C ILE A 101 21.20 16.61 1.19
N PRO A 102 20.35 16.63 2.23
CA PRO A 102 20.74 17.19 3.52
C PRO A 102 21.84 16.36 4.19
N ILE A 103 22.77 17.08 4.81
CA ILE A 103 23.76 16.56 5.74
C ILE A 103 23.23 16.82 7.14
N VAL A 104 22.96 15.75 7.87
CA VAL A 104 22.43 15.82 9.23
C VAL A 104 23.54 15.44 10.21
N GLU A 105 23.70 16.27 11.23
CA GLU A 105 24.60 16.02 12.34
C GLU A 105 23.78 15.51 13.54
N TYR A 106 24.25 14.45 14.17
CA TYR A 106 23.54 13.81 15.29
C TYR A 106 24.52 13.11 16.23
N HIS A 107 24.08 12.85 17.46
CA HIS A 107 24.81 12.04 18.42
C HIS A 107 24.35 10.57 18.35
N SER A 108 25.31 9.67 18.12
CA SER A 108 25.06 8.22 18.18
C SER A 108 25.06 7.70 19.62
N ALA A 109 24.66 6.44 19.80
CA ALA A 109 24.53 5.77 21.10
C ALA A 109 25.85 5.68 21.87
N ASP A 110 26.97 5.70 21.14
CA ASP A 110 28.33 5.77 21.66
C ASP A 110 28.73 7.19 22.12
N GLY A 111 27.84 8.18 22.00
CA GLY A 111 28.06 9.58 22.32
C GLY A 111 28.80 10.37 21.24
N GLN A 112 29.25 9.72 20.16
CA GLN A 112 30.02 10.39 19.11
C GLN A 112 29.13 11.26 18.22
N LEU A 113 29.67 12.41 17.84
CA LEU A 113 29.05 13.31 16.86
C LEU A 113 29.31 12.77 15.45
N ARG A 114 28.24 12.46 14.71
CA ARG A 114 28.32 11.90 13.36
C ARG A 114 27.56 12.76 12.36
N ARG A 115 28.05 12.74 11.11
CA ARG A 115 27.40 13.41 9.97
C ARG A 115 26.98 12.37 8.95
N VAL A 116 25.70 12.36 8.59
CA VAL A 116 25.14 11.44 7.61
C VAL A 116 24.56 12.19 6.42
N LYS A 117 24.82 11.66 5.22
CA LYS A 117 24.16 12.08 3.98
C LYS A 117 22.89 11.27 3.83
N THR A 118 21.76 11.87 4.13
CA THR A 118 20.48 11.18 4.08
C THR A 118 19.76 11.60 2.81
N SER A 119 19.32 10.61 2.02
CA SER A 119 18.41 10.87 0.92
C SER A 119 17.08 11.32 1.50
N ALA A 120 16.83 12.63 1.53
CA ALA A 120 15.48 13.13 1.69
C ALA A 120 14.65 12.59 0.52
N ASN A 121 13.60 11.83 0.80
CA ASN A 121 12.61 11.56 -0.24
C ASN A 121 12.11 12.90 -0.77
N SER A 122 11.87 12.97 -2.08
CA SER A 122 11.61 14.19 -2.88
C SER A 122 10.43 15.07 -2.44
N TRP A 123 9.77 14.71 -1.33
CA TRP A 123 8.60 15.36 -0.73
C TRP A 123 8.94 16.19 0.51
N LEU A 124 10.16 16.11 1.04
CA LEU A 124 10.65 17.03 2.07
C LEU A 124 10.95 18.38 1.42
N VAL A 125 9.87 19.11 1.11
CA VAL A 125 9.91 20.38 0.38
C VAL A 125 10.61 21.46 1.21
N SER A 126 10.65 21.43 2.54
CA SER A 126 11.28 22.49 3.34
C SER A 126 12.32 21.99 4.35
N VAL A 127 13.44 21.46 3.86
CA VAL A 127 14.60 21.18 4.71
C VAL A 127 15.47 22.44 4.77
N GLN A 128 15.40 23.20 5.88
CA GLN A 128 16.24 24.38 6.14
C GLN A 128 17.34 24.09 7.15
N ARG A 129 18.49 24.78 7.00
CA ARG A 129 19.65 24.59 7.88
C ARG A 129 19.23 25.00 9.29
N GLY A 130 19.57 24.18 10.28
CA GLY A 130 19.14 24.37 11.67
C GLY A 130 17.81 23.67 12.00
N ASN A 131 17.08 23.13 11.02
CA ASN A 131 15.89 22.33 11.34
C ASN A 131 16.29 21.06 12.09
N HIS A 132 15.50 20.73 13.11
CA HIS A 132 15.60 19.46 13.82
C HIS A 132 14.88 18.38 13.02
N VAL A 133 15.50 17.21 12.93
CA VAL A 133 14.95 16.04 12.27
C VAL A 133 15.12 14.81 13.13
N THR A 134 14.19 13.87 13.02
CA THR A 134 14.33 12.55 13.61
C THR A 134 15.10 11.64 12.66
N LEU A 135 16.18 11.06 13.16
CA LEU A 135 16.95 10.03 12.48
C LEU A 135 16.70 8.68 13.14
N TYR A 136 16.70 7.65 12.31
CA TYR A 136 16.74 6.27 12.76
C TYR A 136 17.97 5.60 12.19
N TYR A 137 18.70 4.85 13.01
CA TYR A 137 19.95 4.22 12.61
C TYR A 137 20.16 2.88 13.33
N ASP A 138 20.89 1.98 12.68
CA ASP A 138 21.41 0.76 13.30
C ASP A 138 22.65 1.11 14.15
N PRO A 139 22.67 0.82 15.46
CA PRO A 139 23.84 1.06 16.31
C PRO A 139 25.12 0.37 15.82
N GLN A 140 25.01 -0.73 15.08
CA GLN A 140 26.16 -1.43 14.50
C GLN A 140 26.69 -0.75 13.23
N HIS A 141 25.85 0.02 12.54
CA HIS A 141 26.17 0.69 11.27
C HIS A 141 25.60 2.12 11.24
N PRO A 142 26.06 3.01 12.14
CA PRO A 142 25.49 4.36 12.28
C PRO A 142 25.61 5.21 11.02
N GLU A 143 26.60 4.96 10.16
CA GLU A 143 26.76 5.62 8.86
C GLU A 143 25.55 5.44 7.91
N ASN A 144 24.71 4.44 8.17
CA ASN A 144 23.51 4.15 7.39
C ASN A 144 22.24 4.81 7.95
N ALA A 145 22.37 5.80 8.83
CA ALA A 145 21.25 6.54 9.40
C ALA A 145 20.33 7.14 8.31
N ARG A 146 19.01 7.07 8.53
CA ARG A 146 18.01 7.56 7.58
C ARG A 146 17.01 8.49 8.26
N MET A 147 16.62 9.54 7.54
CA MET A 147 15.40 10.28 7.86
C MET A 147 14.19 9.50 7.36
N LEU A 148 13.32 9.07 8.27
CA LEU A 148 12.03 8.49 7.88
C LEU A 148 11.06 9.62 7.57
N SER A 149 10.75 9.80 6.29
CA SER A 149 9.86 10.86 5.79
C SER A 149 8.39 10.45 5.66
N PHE A 150 8.04 9.20 5.95
CA PHE A 150 6.66 8.73 5.81
C PHE A 150 6.22 8.04 7.09
N SER A 151 5.14 8.55 7.70
CA SER A 151 4.44 7.80 8.72
C SER A 151 3.85 6.56 8.03
N GLY A 152 4.25 5.36 8.48
CA GLY A 152 3.66 4.10 8.01
C GLY A 152 2.14 4.07 8.17
N GLU A 153 1.58 5.01 8.94
CA GLU A 153 0.16 5.28 9.13
C GLU A 153 -0.60 5.45 7.82
N LEU A 154 -0.09 6.18 6.82
CA LEU A 154 -0.83 6.37 5.56
C LEU A 154 -0.98 5.06 4.78
N VAL A 155 0.05 4.22 4.79
CA VAL A 155 0.01 2.90 4.15
C VAL A 155 -0.96 1.99 4.90
N MET A 156 -0.96 2.03 6.24
CA MET A 156 -1.94 1.29 7.05
C MET A 156 -3.38 1.75 6.79
N LEU A 157 -3.62 3.06 6.72
CA LEU A 157 -4.93 3.63 6.42
C LEU A 157 -5.43 3.23 5.02
N ALA A 158 -4.56 3.28 4.01
CA ALA A 158 -4.90 2.84 2.66
C ALA A 158 -5.26 1.35 2.62
N GLY A 159 -4.48 0.50 3.31
CA GLY A 159 -4.77 -0.93 3.45
C GLY A 159 -6.10 -1.21 4.13
N LEU A 160 -6.39 -0.51 5.24
CA LEU A 160 -7.66 -0.62 5.96
C LEU A 160 -8.85 -0.19 5.09
N LEU A 161 -8.72 0.90 4.34
CA LEU A 161 -9.78 1.39 3.46
C LEU A 161 -10.11 0.39 2.35
N LEU A 162 -9.10 -0.22 1.73
CA LEU A 162 -9.31 -1.27 0.72
C LEU A 162 -10.01 -2.50 1.31
N LEU A 163 -9.66 -2.90 2.53
CA LEU A 163 -10.32 -4.00 3.24
C LEU A 163 -11.80 -3.69 3.49
N ILE A 164 -12.13 -2.47 3.92
CA ILE A 164 -13.53 -2.04 4.13
C ILE A 164 -14.32 -2.08 2.82
N VAL A 165 -13.77 -1.53 1.73
CA VAL A 165 -14.42 -1.53 0.40
C VAL A 165 -14.69 -2.96 -0.07
N PHE A 166 -13.73 -3.87 0.15
CA PHE A 166 -13.89 -5.28 -0.16
C PHE A 166 -15.03 -5.92 0.65
N LEU A 167 -15.06 -5.73 1.96
CA LEU A 167 -16.10 -6.28 2.84
C LEU A 167 -17.50 -5.76 2.45
N VAL A 168 -17.65 -4.48 2.14
CA VAL A 168 -18.91 -3.88 1.67
C VAL A 168 -19.39 -4.54 0.37
N ARG A 169 -18.48 -4.82 -0.57
CA ARG A 169 -18.82 -5.50 -1.83
C ARG A 169 -19.27 -6.94 -1.58
N VAL A 170 -18.59 -7.67 -0.71
CA VAL A 170 -18.98 -9.03 -0.32
C VAL A 170 -20.36 -9.04 0.33
N MET A 171 -20.63 -8.14 1.28
CA MET A 171 -21.94 -8.02 1.95
C MET A 171 -23.08 -7.69 0.98
N ARG A 172 -22.83 -6.84 -0.03
CA ARG A 172 -23.84 -6.53 -1.05
C ARG A 172 -24.15 -7.76 -1.92
N ALA A 173 -23.13 -8.51 -2.32
CA ALA A 173 -23.30 -9.72 -3.13
C ALA A 173 -24.09 -10.81 -2.38
N THR A 174 -23.84 -10.99 -1.08
CA THR A 174 -24.57 -12.00 -0.27
C THR A 174 -26.02 -11.60 -0.04
N ARG A 175 -26.33 -10.31 0.14
CA ARG A 175 -27.72 -9.84 0.34
C ARG A 175 -28.65 -10.19 -0.82
N HIS A 176 -28.17 -10.09 -2.06
CA HIS A 176 -28.97 -10.45 -3.23
C HIS A 176 -29.27 -11.95 -3.33
N SER A 177 -28.44 -12.81 -2.74
CA SER A 177 -28.65 -14.26 -2.78
C SER A 177 -29.76 -14.73 -1.84
N ILE A 178 -30.04 -13.98 -0.77
CA ILE A 178 -31.03 -14.34 0.25
C ILE A 178 -32.44 -13.87 -0.15
N SER A 179 -32.56 -12.79 -0.93
CA SER A 179 -33.85 -12.21 -1.31
C SER A 179 -34.52 -12.88 -2.51
N ALA A 180 -33.98 -13.97 -3.04
CA ALA A 180 -34.64 -14.70 -4.13
C ALA A 180 -35.92 -15.38 -3.58
N PRO A 181 -37.13 -14.93 -3.99
CA PRO A 181 -38.38 -15.48 -3.46
C PRO A 181 -38.46 -16.97 -3.80
N ASN A 182 -38.81 -17.78 -2.79
CA ASN A 182 -39.00 -19.22 -2.98
C ASN A 182 -40.06 -19.44 -4.08
N PRO A 183 -39.70 -20.00 -5.25
CA PRO A 183 -40.62 -20.14 -6.38
C PRO A 183 -41.82 -21.05 -6.05
N ASP A 184 -41.73 -21.84 -4.96
CA ASP A 184 -42.78 -22.76 -4.54
C ASP A 184 -43.91 -22.08 -3.76
N SER A 185 -43.75 -20.83 -3.29
CA SER A 185 -44.80 -20.13 -2.52
C SER A 185 -45.99 -19.65 -3.36
N LYS A 186 -45.90 -19.69 -4.70
CA LYS A 186 -46.98 -19.26 -5.61
C LYS A 186 -47.85 -20.39 -6.14
N ALA A 187 -47.59 -21.65 -5.75
CA ALA A 187 -48.30 -22.80 -6.29
C ALA A 187 -49.48 -23.29 -5.42
N SER A 188 -49.78 -22.61 -4.31
CA SER A 188 -50.78 -23.02 -3.31
C SER A 188 -52.03 -22.13 -3.26
N LEU A 189 -52.31 -21.33 -4.29
CA LEU A 189 -53.55 -20.60 -4.50
C LEU A 189 -54.17 -21.05 -5.83
#